data_AF-A0A0C3QQ37-F1
#
_entry.id   AF-A0A0C3QQ37-F1
#
_cell.length_a   1.000
_cell.length_b   1.000
_cell.length_c   1.000
_cell.angle_alpha   90.00
_cell.angle_beta   90.00
_cell.angle_gamma   90.00
#
_symmetry.space_group_name_H-M   'P 1'
#
loop_
_entity.id
_entity.type
_entity.pdbx_description
1 polymer ?
#
loop_
_entity_poly.entity_id
_entity_poly.type
_entity_poly.pdbx_seq_one_letter_code
_entity_poly.pdbx_strand_id
1 'polypeptide(L)'
;MPPLNLGFFSSPFEKFLKDVETSEWAGAFTLLDTLETYWDSRMDLLERRLKSHGEKLKVRANEQLAKMKTPTGEFPYPKDIEQEVKKFKVKVSARMASLTTAWQSAKVIRTREKVSFFVGVMSILYTSLLIGIAPQWLHVLYTIQTLYFLPTRYYTYKKKAWHYFLFDLCYYVNVLALLYLWVFPGSSFLWHSCYLLTHGSLASAVITWRNSLVFHDIDKVTSLYIHIYPPLIFTMIRHFYPNAATRFPAVTAVMAPWKSLFLSAVFYSIWQGLYWKFVLVDRKAKVDSGQRTTSFSFLLNDKRGVIGRMLQSVPMQYRLPGFMFGQLLYTVITELPAAFLLYHSPVASVIFLLFIFGVSVWNGAGFYIEVFGRKFERELEALRKELAETRSSAVSHASSPVATPNPLPADHDHGFMSSGVSVSSEISGMDEASSEGMGSPIMIGGPGKELDMKEGFKLDVVPDSDESKKDR
;
A
#
# COMPACT_ATOMS: atom_id res chain seq x y z
N MET A 1 12.56 27.54 31.31
CA MET A 1 12.18 27.58 29.87
C MET A 1 11.38 26.31 29.58
N PRO A 2 10.15 26.41 29.07
CA PRO A 2 9.39 25.23 28.67
C PRO A 2 9.99 24.62 27.39
N PRO A 3 9.80 23.31 27.13
CA PRO A 3 10.38 22.66 25.97
C PRO A 3 9.72 23.14 24.67
N LEU A 4 10.57 23.44 23.68
CA LEU A 4 10.22 23.86 22.33
C LEU A 4 9.40 22.77 21.62
N ASN A 5 8.10 22.99 21.55
CA ASN A 5 7.15 22.22 20.76
C ASN A 5 7.28 22.65 19.28
N LEU A 6 8.24 22.05 18.56
CA LEU A 6 8.50 22.33 17.14
C LEU A 6 7.89 21.25 16.25
N GLY A 7 6.69 21.51 15.75
CA GLY A 7 6.09 20.75 14.64
C GLY A 7 4.58 20.73 14.62
N PHE A 8 3.91 21.89 14.62
CA PHE A 8 2.49 21.93 14.24
C PHE A 8 2.37 21.62 12.73
N PHE A 9 2.00 20.39 12.40
CA PHE A 9 1.45 20.12 11.08
C PHE A 9 0.19 20.98 10.92
N SER A 10 0.06 21.68 9.78
CA SER A 10 -1.20 22.37 9.49
C SER A 10 -2.33 21.32 9.41
N SER A 11 -3.51 21.61 9.99
CA SER A 11 -4.64 20.68 9.96
C SER A 11 -5.04 20.18 8.55
N PRO A 12 -4.85 20.95 7.45
CA PRO A 12 -5.04 20.44 6.11
C PRO A 12 -3.99 19.39 5.67
N PHE A 13 -2.75 19.51 6.13
CA PHE A 13 -1.69 18.53 5.84
C PHE A 13 -1.87 17.24 6.65
N GLU A 14 -2.37 17.34 7.88
CA GLU A 14 -2.74 16.16 8.67
C GLU A 14 -3.91 15.41 8.03
N LYS A 15 -4.91 16.14 7.49
CA LYS A 15 -5.97 15.55 6.67
C LYS A 15 -5.40 14.85 5.43
N PHE A 16 -4.42 15.44 4.75
CA PHE A 16 -3.73 14.80 3.63
C PHE A 16 -3.12 13.45 4.03
N LEU A 17 -2.37 13.40 5.14
CA LEU A 17 -1.76 12.16 5.63
C LEU A 17 -2.82 11.11 5.98
N LYS A 18 -3.91 11.52 6.63
CA LYS A 18 -5.04 10.65 6.94
C LYS A 18 -5.75 10.14 5.69
N ASP A 19 -5.89 10.95 4.64
CA ASP A 19 -6.47 10.57 3.36
C ASP A 19 -5.57 9.60 2.58
N VAL A 20 -4.24 9.73 2.70
CA VAL A 20 -3.26 8.75 2.16
C VAL A 20 -3.38 7.43 2.92
N GLU A 21 -3.33 7.49 4.25
CA GLU A 21 -3.45 6.33 5.11
C GLU A 21 -4.78 5.60 4.85
N THR A 22 -5.92 6.27 4.95
CA THR A 22 -7.23 5.64 4.68
C THR A 22 -7.36 5.01 3.29
N SER A 23 -6.68 5.56 2.26
CA SER A 23 -6.63 4.95 0.93
C SER A 23 -5.86 3.63 0.91
N GLU A 24 -4.71 3.58 1.60
CA GLU A 24 -3.93 2.35 1.78
C GLU A 24 -4.65 1.33 2.67
N TRP A 25 -5.39 1.80 3.69
CA TRP A 25 -6.20 0.95 4.55
C TRP A 25 -7.40 0.36 3.82
N ALA A 26 -8.03 1.09 2.88
CA ALA A 26 -9.14 0.60 2.07
C ALA A 26 -8.72 -0.62 1.22
N GLY A 27 -7.60 -0.50 0.49
CA GLY A 27 -7.04 -1.61 -0.30
C GLY A 27 -6.62 -2.82 0.52
N ALA A 28 -6.38 -2.63 1.82
CA ALA A 28 -6.03 -3.73 2.71
C ALA A 28 -7.23 -4.61 3.13
N PHE A 29 -8.47 -4.15 2.98
CA PHE A 29 -9.66 -4.90 3.38
C PHE A 29 -10.00 -6.06 2.43
N THR A 30 -9.57 -6.03 1.16
CA THR A 30 -9.86 -7.13 0.21
C THR A 30 -8.99 -8.37 0.37
N LEU A 31 -7.77 -8.26 0.90
CA LEU A 31 -6.94 -9.44 1.17
C LEU A 31 -7.24 -10.07 2.53
N LEU A 32 -7.75 -9.26 3.47
CA LEU A 32 -8.39 -9.74 4.69
C LEU A 32 -9.65 -10.57 4.39
N ASP A 33 -10.20 -10.58 3.16
CA ASP A 33 -11.33 -11.42 2.75
C ASP A 33 -10.99 -12.93 2.77
N THR A 34 -9.72 -13.31 2.60
CA THR A 34 -9.26 -14.70 2.85
C THR A 34 -9.32 -15.07 4.34
N LEU A 35 -9.16 -14.07 5.20
CA LEU A 35 -9.35 -14.14 6.64
C LEU A 35 -10.83 -13.97 7.03
N GLU A 36 -11.64 -13.28 6.23
CA GLU A 36 -13.08 -13.10 6.44
C GLU A 36 -13.83 -14.40 6.12
N THR A 37 -13.38 -15.21 5.15
CA THR A 37 -13.91 -16.58 4.99
C THR A 37 -13.58 -17.48 6.20
N TYR A 38 -12.45 -17.22 6.86
CA TYR A 38 -12.06 -17.87 8.12
C TYR A 38 -12.83 -17.28 9.33
N TRP A 39 -13.14 -15.98 9.32
CA TRP A 39 -13.84 -15.25 10.38
C TRP A 39 -15.35 -15.41 10.31
N ASP A 40 -15.98 -15.53 9.14
CA ASP A 40 -17.40 -15.83 8.97
C ASP A 40 -17.77 -17.16 9.63
N SER A 41 -16.88 -18.17 9.54
CA SER A 41 -17.05 -19.44 10.26
C SER A 41 -17.01 -19.26 11.79
N ARG A 42 -16.26 -18.27 12.29
CA ARG A 42 -16.12 -17.93 13.72
C ARG A 42 -17.23 -16.99 14.19
N MET A 43 -17.74 -16.12 13.33
CA MET A 43 -18.86 -15.22 13.57
C MET A 43 -20.18 -15.99 13.61
N ASP A 44 -20.39 -16.99 12.76
CA ASP A 44 -21.53 -17.93 12.89
C ASP A 44 -21.44 -18.69 14.23
N LEU A 45 -20.25 -19.09 14.67
CA LEU A 45 -20.03 -19.68 15.99
C LEU A 45 -20.30 -18.69 17.15
N LEU A 46 -19.97 -17.41 16.98
CA LEU A 46 -20.22 -16.33 17.94
C LEU A 46 -21.70 -15.96 18.01
N GLU A 47 -22.38 -15.88 16.87
CA GLU A 47 -23.82 -15.68 16.74
C GLU A 47 -24.57 -16.84 17.41
N ARG A 48 -24.17 -18.09 17.16
CA ARG A 48 -24.70 -19.27 17.86
C ARG A 48 -24.46 -19.22 19.37
N ARG A 49 -23.28 -18.77 19.82
CA ARG A 49 -22.99 -18.58 21.26
C ARG A 49 -23.79 -17.45 21.89
N LEU A 50 -23.99 -16.34 21.20
CA LEU A 50 -24.80 -15.20 21.64
C LEU A 50 -26.28 -15.56 21.69
N LYS A 51 -26.78 -16.29 20.68
CA LYS A 51 -28.15 -16.83 20.66
C LYS A 51 -28.35 -17.83 21.80
N SER A 52 -27.39 -18.73 22.02
CA SER A 52 -27.39 -19.66 23.16
C SER A 52 -27.37 -18.93 24.52
N HIS A 53 -26.55 -17.88 24.67
CA HIS A 53 -26.54 -17.06 25.89
C HIS A 53 -27.82 -16.26 26.08
N GLY A 54 -28.38 -15.70 25.01
CA GLY A 54 -29.67 -15.01 25.02
C GLY A 54 -30.82 -15.93 25.41
N GLU A 55 -30.83 -17.17 24.90
CA GLU A 55 -31.81 -18.19 25.32
C GLU A 55 -31.61 -18.61 26.78
N LYS A 56 -30.37 -18.81 27.24
CA LYS A 56 -30.09 -19.11 28.66
C LYS A 56 -30.49 -17.97 29.60
N LEU A 57 -30.26 -16.72 29.20
CA LEU A 57 -30.71 -15.54 29.95
C LEU A 57 -32.23 -15.41 29.94
N LYS A 58 -32.90 -15.69 28.81
CA LYS A 58 -34.36 -15.69 28.72
C LYS A 58 -34.98 -16.77 29.61
N VAL A 59 -34.40 -17.97 29.64
CA VAL A 59 -34.82 -19.06 30.54
C VAL A 59 -34.61 -18.66 31.99
N ARG A 60 -33.45 -18.13 32.37
CA ARG A 60 -33.19 -17.63 33.74
C ARG A 60 -34.10 -16.49 34.15
N ALA A 61 -34.37 -15.56 33.25
CA ALA A 61 -35.29 -14.45 33.48
C ALA A 61 -36.72 -14.97 33.70
N ASN A 62 -37.17 -15.93 32.89
CA ASN A 62 -38.47 -16.59 33.06
C ASN A 62 -38.55 -17.41 34.37
N GLU A 63 -37.49 -18.10 34.76
CA GLU A 63 -37.41 -18.83 36.04
C GLU A 63 -37.43 -17.88 37.24
N GLN A 64 -36.76 -16.73 37.17
CA GLN A 64 -36.81 -15.71 38.22
C GLN A 64 -38.18 -15.02 38.28
N LEU A 65 -38.80 -14.74 37.13
CA LEU A 65 -40.18 -14.23 37.05
C LEU A 65 -41.20 -15.24 37.61
N ALA A 66 -40.99 -16.54 37.35
CA ALA A 66 -41.83 -17.60 37.91
C ALA A 66 -41.67 -17.72 39.43
N LYS A 67 -40.47 -17.47 39.97
CA LYS A 67 -40.19 -17.44 41.41
C LYS A 67 -40.71 -16.17 42.11
N MET A 68 -40.91 -15.07 41.40
CA MET A 68 -41.48 -13.82 41.92
C MET A 68 -43.01 -13.75 41.85
N LYS A 69 -43.67 -14.83 41.41
CA LYS A 69 -45.13 -14.87 41.26
C LYS A 69 -45.82 -15.02 42.63
N THR A 70 -46.35 -13.92 43.16
CA THR A 70 -47.24 -13.90 44.33
C THR A 70 -48.72 -14.12 43.92
N PRO A 71 -49.63 -14.50 44.85
CA PRO A 71 -51.00 -14.95 44.53
C PRO A 71 -51.96 -13.86 44.02
N THR A 72 -51.59 -12.59 44.09
CA THR A 72 -52.38 -11.45 43.60
C THR A 72 -51.71 -10.91 42.34
N GLY A 73 -52.30 -11.20 41.18
CA GLY A 73 -51.72 -11.00 39.85
C GLY A 73 -51.50 -9.56 39.38
N GLU A 74 -50.91 -8.69 40.19
CA GLU A 74 -50.48 -7.35 39.78
C GLU A 74 -48.98 -7.16 40.02
N PHE A 75 -48.24 -7.03 38.92
CA PHE A 75 -46.84 -6.62 38.92
C PHE A 75 -46.74 -5.11 39.12
N PRO A 76 -46.09 -4.60 40.19
CA PRO A 76 -45.72 -3.19 40.25
C PRO A 76 -44.52 -2.97 39.32
N TYR A 77 -44.57 -1.91 38.50
CA TYR A 77 -43.54 -1.44 37.54
C TYR A 77 -43.59 -1.87 36.05
N PRO A 78 -44.69 -1.63 35.31
CA PRO A 78 -44.69 -1.79 33.84
C PRO A 78 -44.19 -0.55 33.06
N LYS A 79 -44.42 0.68 33.53
CA LYS A 79 -44.22 1.90 32.71
C LYS A 79 -42.75 2.31 32.49
N ASP A 80 -41.91 2.24 33.51
CA ASP A 80 -40.49 2.61 33.38
C ASP A 80 -39.71 1.61 32.53
N ILE A 81 -40.03 0.32 32.65
CA ILE A 81 -39.45 -0.75 31.83
C ILE A 81 -39.84 -0.57 30.37
N GLU A 82 -41.10 -0.21 30.08
CA GLU A 82 -41.56 0.00 28.71
C GLU A 82 -40.87 1.20 28.04
N GLN A 83 -40.58 2.26 28.81
CA GLN A 83 -39.80 3.40 28.34
C GLN A 83 -38.33 3.02 28.08
N GLU A 84 -37.70 2.28 28.99
CA GLU A 84 -36.32 1.79 28.81
C GLU A 84 -36.21 0.82 27.61
N VAL A 85 -37.20 -0.05 27.40
CA VAL A 85 -37.28 -0.93 26.22
C VAL A 85 -37.44 -0.13 24.93
N LYS A 86 -38.26 0.93 24.91
CA LYS A 86 -38.39 1.83 23.76
C LYS A 86 -37.07 2.56 23.45
N LYS A 87 -36.42 3.13 24.46
CA LYS A 87 -35.10 3.79 24.31
C LYS A 87 -34.04 2.79 23.80
N PHE A 88 -34.05 1.58 24.34
CA PHE A 88 -33.16 0.50 23.91
C PHE A 88 -33.42 0.10 22.45
N LYS A 89 -34.68 -0.09 22.05
CA LYS A 89 -35.07 -0.42 20.67
C LYS A 89 -34.63 0.65 19.67
N VAL A 90 -34.78 1.94 20.01
CA VAL A 90 -34.31 3.06 19.17
C VAL A 90 -32.77 3.04 19.05
N LYS A 91 -32.05 2.83 20.16
CA LYS A 91 -30.58 2.77 20.16
C LYS A 91 -30.05 1.57 19.36
N VAL A 92 -30.72 0.42 19.46
CA VAL A 92 -30.39 -0.78 18.68
C VAL A 92 -30.71 -0.57 17.19
N SER A 93 -31.85 0.02 16.85
CA SER A 93 -32.22 0.32 15.47
C SER A 93 -31.23 1.29 14.81
N ALA A 94 -30.83 2.35 15.51
CA ALA A 94 -29.81 3.29 15.03
C ALA A 94 -28.45 2.61 14.81
N ARG A 95 -28.03 1.73 15.75
CA ARG A 95 -26.82 0.93 15.60
C ARG A 95 -26.90 -0.03 14.41
N MET A 96 -28.01 -0.75 14.24
CA MET A 96 -28.23 -1.63 13.09
C MET A 96 -28.19 -0.88 11.75
N ALA A 97 -28.82 0.29 11.66
CA ALA A 97 -28.77 1.12 10.46
C ALA A 97 -27.33 1.55 10.14
N SER A 98 -26.56 1.99 11.14
CA SER A 98 -25.15 2.35 10.95
C SER A 98 -24.29 1.16 10.48
N LEU A 99 -24.55 -0.04 11.01
CA LEU A 99 -23.87 -1.27 10.59
C LEU A 99 -24.25 -1.66 9.17
N THR A 100 -25.52 -1.52 8.77
CA THR A 100 -25.97 -1.79 7.40
C THR A 100 -25.32 -0.83 6.41
N THR A 101 -25.25 0.46 6.73
CA THR A 101 -24.55 1.45 5.88
C THR A 101 -23.06 1.13 5.76
N ALA A 102 -22.40 0.80 6.87
CA ALA A 102 -21.00 0.39 6.88
C ALA A 102 -20.79 -0.89 6.03
N TRP A 103 -21.64 -1.89 6.18
CA TRP A 103 -21.61 -3.13 5.40
C TRP A 103 -21.77 -2.89 3.90
N GLN A 104 -22.76 -2.09 3.49
CA GLN A 104 -22.98 -1.78 2.08
C GLN A 104 -21.77 -1.02 1.51
N SER A 105 -21.20 -0.09 2.26
CA SER A 105 -19.99 0.61 1.86
C SER A 105 -18.80 -0.35 1.69
N ALA A 106 -18.61 -1.30 2.62
CA ALA A 106 -17.57 -2.31 2.55
C ALA A 106 -17.77 -3.24 1.35
N LYS A 107 -19.01 -3.70 1.08
CA LYS A 107 -19.33 -4.53 -0.09
C LYS A 107 -19.02 -3.82 -1.40
N VAL A 108 -19.35 -2.53 -1.51
CA VAL A 108 -19.06 -1.72 -2.71
C VAL A 108 -17.56 -1.49 -2.88
N ILE A 109 -16.82 -1.24 -1.79
CA ILE A 109 -15.36 -1.09 -1.83
C ILE A 109 -14.72 -2.41 -2.29
N ARG A 110 -15.16 -3.54 -1.72
CA ARG A 110 -14.69 -4.88 -2.06
C ARG A 110 -14.92 -5.23 -3.53
N THR A 111 -16.12 -4.99 -4.07
CA THR A 111 -16.40 -5.28 -5.48
C THR A 111 -15.56 -4.40 -6.39
N ARG A 112 -15.42 -3.10 -6.07
CA ARG A 112 -14.55 -2.18 -6.83
C ARG A 112 -13.10 -2.66 -6.86
N GLU A 113 -12.56 -3.09 -5.72
CA GLU A 113 -11.18 -3.57 -5.61
C GLU A 113 -10.97 -4.90 -6.33
N LYS A 114 -11.93 -5.83 -6.27
CA LYS A 114 -11.89 -7.08 -7.05
C LYS A 114 -11.91 -6.81 -8.56
N VAL A 115 -12.76 -5.87 -9.01
CA VAL A 115 -12.80 -5.44 -10.41
C VAL A 115 -11.49 -4.75 -10.80
N SER A 116 -10.96 -3.85 -9.96
CA SER A 116 -9.66 -3.21 -10.20
C SER A 116 -8.55 -4.24 -10.32
N PHE A 117 -8.53 -5.25 -9.45
CA PHE A 117 -7.56 -6.34 -9.50
C PHE A 117 -7.64 -7.11 -10.82
N PHE A 118 -8.84 -7.56 -11.17
CA PHE A 118 -9.09 -8.31 -12.41
C PHE A 118 -8.69 -7.49 -13.65
N VAL A 119 -9.15 -6.25 -13.74
CA VAL A 119 -8.83 -5.34 -14.86
C VAL A 119 -7.33 -5.05 -14.90
N GLY A 120 -6.69 -4.84 -13.74
CA GLY A 120 -5.27 -4.61 -13.63
C GLY A 120 -4.46 -5.78 -14.20
N VAL A 121 -4.75 -7.02 -13.77
CA VAL A 121 -4.06 -8.22 -14.28
C VAL A 121 -4.34 -8.42 -15.78
N MET A 122 -5.61 -8.31 -16.20
CA MET A 122 -5.99 -8.45 -17.60
C MET A 122 -5.35 -7.37 -18.49
N SER A 123 -5.15 -6.15 -17.98
CA SER A 123 -4.50 -5.07 -18.74
C SER A 123 -3.03 -5.37 -19.05
N ILE A 124 -2.30 -5.99 -18.11
CA ILE A 124 -0.91 -6.41 -18.34
C ILE A 124 -0.87 -7.55 -19.35
N LEU A 125 -1.71 -8.58 -19.16
CA LEU A 125 -1.78 -9.71 -20.09
C LEU A 125 -2.15 -9.24 -21.51
N TYR A 126 -3.16 -8.40 -21.63
CA TYR A 126 -3.59 -7.84 -22.91
C TYR A 126 -2.49 -7.01 -23.56
N THR A 127 -1.78 -6.18 -22.80
CA THR A 127 -0.66 -5.38 -23.32
C THR A 127 0.49 -6.28 -23.81
N SER A 128 0.85 -7.31 -23.05
CA SER A 128 1.89 -8.28 -23.44
C SER A 128 1.53 -9.06 -24.72
N LEU A 129 0.28 -9.52 -24.84
CA LEU A 129 -0.20 -10.18 -26.06
C LEU A 129 -0.23 -9.22 -27.25
N LEU A 130 -0.65 -7.98 -27.03
CA LEU A 130 -0.72 -6.97 -28.08
C LEU A 130 0.68 -6.60 -28.62
N ILE A 131 1.70 -6.55 -27.75
CA ILE A 131 3.10 -6.38 -28.16
C ILE A 131 3.53 -7.50 -29.12
N GLY A 132 3.17 -8.75 -28.84
CA GLY A 132 3.57 -9.90 -29.66
C GLY A 132 2.80 -10.06 -30.97
N ILE A 133 1.50 -9.75 -30.98
CA ILE A 133 0.61 -10.02 -32.12
C ILE A 133 0.46 -8.79 -33.03
N ALA A 134 0.26 -7.61 -32.45
CA ALA A 134 -0.10 -6.41 -33.20
C ALA A 134 0.42 -5.13 -32.53
N PRO A 135 1.76 -4.93 -32.49
CA PRO A 135 2.39 -3.80 -31.81
C PRO A 135 1.93 -2.43 -32.33
N GLN A 136 1.42 -2.38 -33.58
CA GLN A 136 0.86 -1.18 -34.17
C GLN A 136 -0.33 -0.60 -33.40
N TRP A 137 -1.06 -1.38 -32.60
CA TRP A 137 -2.21 -0.90 -31.83
C TRP A 137 -1.86 -0.35 -30.45
N LEU A 138 -0.60 -0.46 -30.00
CA LEU A 138 -0.22 -0.07 -28.64
C LEU A 138 -0.42 1.41 -28.35
N HIS A 139 -0.13 2.29 -29.31
CA HIS A 139 -0.35 3.73 -29.14
C HIS A 139 -1.85 4.09 -28.99
N VAL A 140 -2.73 3.31 -29.63
CA VAL A 140 -4.19 3.44 -29.49
C VAL A 140 -4.64 2.95 -28.12
N LEU A 141 -4.16 1.79 -27.68
CA LEU A 141 -4.42 1.27 -26.33
C LEU A 141 -3.97 2.27 -25.26
N TYR A 142 -2.76 2.82 -25.38
CA TYR A 142 -2.26 3.87 -24.51
C TYR A 142 -3.20 5.08 -24.49
N THR A 143 -3.68 5.52 -25.65
CA THR A 143 -4.61 6.67 -25.72
C THR A 143 -5.93 6.38 -25.00
N ILE A 144 -6.53 5.21 -25.23
CA ILE A 144 -7.78 4.79 -24.56
C ILE A 144 -7.58 4.72 -23.04
N GLN A 145 -6.49 4.11 -22.59
CA GLN A 145 -6.16 4.03 -21.16
C GLN A 145 -5.91 5.41 -20.56
N THR A 146 -5.23 6.32 -21.28
CA THR A 146 -5.01 7.70 -20.83
C THR A 146 -6.33 8.45 -20.65
N LEU A 147 -7.26 8.31 -21.60
CA LEU A 147 -8.59 8.92 -21.56
C LEU A 147 -9.47 8.36 -20.44
N TYR A 148 -9.15 7.19 -19.90
CA TYR A 148 -9.82 6.63 -18.72
C TYR A 148 -9.12 7.05 -17.41
N PHE A 149 -7.82 6.83 -17.31
CA PHE A 149 -7.05 7.01 -16.09
C PHE A 149 -6.89 8.49 -15.69
N LEU A 150 -6.52 9.38 -16.62
CA LEU A 150 -6.26 10.78 -16.28
C LEU A 150 -7.53 11.54 -15.83
N PRO A 151 -8.70 11.40 -16.49
CA PRO A 151 -9.91 12.05 -16.00
C PRO A 151 -10.37 11.50 -14.63
N THR A 152 -10.29 10.19 -14.43
CA THR A 152 -10.60 9.55 -13.15
C THR A 152 -9.68 10.06 -12.03
N ARG A 153 -8.38 10.21 -12.34
CA ARG A 153 -7.39 10.78 -11.44
C ARG A 153 -7.68 12.24 -11.13
N TYR A 154 -7.99 13.06 -12.13
CA TYR A 154 -8.37 14.46 -11.95
C TYR A 154 -9.57 14.60 -11.01
N TYR A 155 -10.63 13.83 -11.25
CA TYR A 155 -11.83 13.85 -10.42
C TYR A 155 -11.52 13.48 -8.95
N THR A 156 -10.77 12.41 -8.74
CA THR A 156 -10.40 11.93 -7.40
C THR A 156 -9.51 12.92 -6.68
N TYR A 157 -8.49 13.46 -7.35
CA TYR A 157 -7.54 14.39 -6.77
C TYR A 157 -8.19 15.75 -6.51
N LYS A 158 -9.17 16.16 -7.31
CA LYS A 158 -9.95 17.37 -7.03
C LYS A 158 -10.75 17.22 -5.74
N LYS A 159 -11.44 16.09 -5.55
CA LYS A 159 -12.19 15.78 -4.32
C LYS A 159 -11.31 15.75 -3.07
N LYS A 160 -10.12 15.14 -3.18
CA LYS A 160 -9.14 15.05 -2.08
C LYS A 160 -8.32 16.33 -1.88
N ALA A 161 -8.55 17.38 -2.68
CA ALA A 161 -7.76 18.60 -2.68
C ALA A 161 -6.28 18.47 -3.14
N TRP A 162 -5.91 17.36 -3.77
CA TRP A 162 -4.57 16.98 -4.25
C TRP A 162 -4.27 17.38 -5.71
N HIS A 163 -5.16 18.12 -6.37
CA HIS A 163 -5.05 18.43 -7.81
C HIS A 163 -3.80 19.24 -8.21
N TYR A 164 -2.99 19.75 -7.28
CA TYR A 164 -1.73 20.42 -7.63
C TYR A 164 -0.62 19.44 -8.04
N PHE A 165 -0.70 18.17 -7.63
CA PHE A 165 0.16 17.10 -8.16
C PHE A 165 -0.04 16.86 -9.66
N LEU A 166 -1.20 17.24 -10.22
CA LEU A 166 -1.47 17.06 -11.65
C LEU A 166 -0.67 18.02 -12.54
N PHE A 167 0.02 19.00 -11.95
CA PHE A 167 0.95 19.88 -12.68
C PHE A 167 2.37 19.33 -12.73
N ASP A 168 2.65 18.17 -12.12
CA ASP A 168 3.98 17.58 -12.13
C ASP A 168 4.39 17.08 -13.53
N LEU A 169 5.69 16.89 -13.72
CA LEU A 169 6.32 16.60 -15.02
C LEU A 169 5.71 15.38 -15.72
N CYS A 170 5.37 14.32 -14.97
CA CYS A 170 4.81 13.11 -15.55
C CYS A 170 3.50 13.37 -16.32
N TYR A 171 2.60 14.19 -15.78
CA TYR A 171 1.36 14.56 -16.47
C TYR A 171 1.62 15.41 -17.71
N TYR A 172 2.56 16.36 -17.64
CA TYR A 172 2.97 17.16 -18.78
C TYR A 172 3.56 16.30 -19.91
N VAL A 173 4.46 15.37 -19.59
CA VAL A 173 5.08 14.49 -20.59
C VAL A 173 4.06 13.52 -21.20
N ASN A 174 3.07 13.04 -20.44
CA ASN A 174 1.97 12.24 -21.00
C ASN A 174 1.15 13.06 -22.03
N VAL A 175 0.93 14.35 -21.77
CA VAL A 175 0.29 15.26 -22.74
C VAL A 175 1.17 15.45 -23.97
N LEU A 176 2.47 15.70 -23.81
CA LEU A 176 3.41 15.80 -24.94
C LEU A 176 3.45 14.52 -25.78
N ALA A 177 3.41 13.35 -25.13
CA ALA A 177 3.34 12.06 -25.78
C ALA A 177 2.07 11.95 -26.64
N LEU A 178 0.89 12.32 -26.11
CA LEU A 178 -0.35 12.33 -26.90
C LEU A 178 -0.30 13.33 -28.07
N LEU A 179 0.26 14.52 -27.85
CA LEU A 179 0.43 15.52 -28.92
C LEU A 179 1.34 15.00 -30.02
N TYR A 180 2.41 14.29 -29.69
CA TYR A 180 3.26 13.64 -30.68
C TYR A 180 2.50 12.56 -31.46
N LEU A 181 1.83 11.65 -30.75
CA LEU A 181 1.16 10.50 -31.36
C LEU A 181 0.05 10.90 -32.35
N TRP A 182 -0.68 11.98 -32.07
CA TRP A 182 -1.89 12.32 -32.81
C TRP A 182 -1.82 13.63 -33.60
N VAL A 183 -1.07 14.62 -33.12
CA VAL A 183 -1.08 15.97 -33.71
C VAL A 183 0.19 16.22 -34.52
N PHE A 184 1.37 15.83 -34.01
CA PHE A 184 2.65 16.15 -34.63
C PHE A 184 3.58 14.94 -34.83
N PRO A 185 3.15 13.86 -35.51
CA PRO A 185 3.97 12.65 -35.70
C PRO A 185 5.19 12.87 -36.60
N GLY A 186 5.20 13.94 -37.39
CA GLY A 186 6.33 14.34 -38.24
C GLY A 186 7.36 15.24 -37.53
N SER A 187 7.10 15.69 -36.29
CA SER A 187 8.03 16.57 -35.57
C SER A 187 9.19 15.79 -34.98
N SER A 188 10.35 15.84 -35.63
CA SER A 188 11.60 15.28 -35.11
C SER A 188 11.97 15.88 -33.75
N PHE A 189 11.66 17.16 -33.53
CA PHE A 189 11.93 17.80 -32.26
C PHE A 189 11.12 17.18 -31.12
N LEU A 190 9.80 17.11 -31.29
CA LEU A 190 8.92 16.56 -30.27
C LEU A 190 9.19 15.07 -30.03
N TRP A 191 9.51 14.31 -31.08
CA TRP A 191 9.88 12.90 -30.97
C TRP A 191 11.06 12.67 -30.01
N HIS A 192 12.19 13.35 -30.24
CA HIS A 192 13.40 13.14 -29.43
C HIS A 192 13.20 13.60 -27.98
N SER A 193 12.54 14.75 -27.77
CA SER A 193 12.22 15.23 -26.43
C SER A 193 11.31 14.26 -25.68
N CYS A 194 10.23 13.77 -26.31
CA CYS A 194 9.36 12.80 -25.67
C CYS A 194 10.08 11.46 -25.41
N TYR A 195 10.89 10.97 -26.34
CA TYR A 195 11.64 9.73 -26.14
C TYR A 195 12.57 9.85 -24.91
N LEU A 196 13.35 10.93 -24.81
CA LEU A 196 14.24 11.17 -23.67
C LEU A 196 13.46 11.37 -22.37
N LEU A 197 12.48 12.29 -22.33
CA LEU A 197 11.70 12.57 -21.10
C LEU A 197 10.98 11.34 -20.56
N THR A 198 10.43 10.50 -21.44
CA THR A 198 9.72 9.27 -21.05
C THR A 198 10.65 8.20 -20.50
N HIS A 199 11.81 7.99 -21.12
CA HIS A 199 12.78 6.97 -20.68
C HIS A 199 13.68 7.45 -19.53
N GLY A 200 13.91 8.76 -19.41
CA GLY A 200 14.71 9.36 -18.36
C GLY A 200 13.89 9.59 -17.10
N SER A 201 13.41 10.82 -16.95
CA SER A 201 12.75 11.28 -15.72
C SER A 201 11.48 10.51 -15.37
N LEU A 202 10.63 10.14 -16.35
CA LEU A 202 9.39 9.39 -16.08
C LEU A 202 9.66 7.94 -15.67
N ALA A 203 10.43 7.18 -16.44
CA ALA A 203 10.72 5.80 -16.07
C ALA A 203 11.48 5.72 -14.74
N SER A 204 12.47 6.59 -14.54
CA SER A 204 13.27 6.63 -13.31
C SER A 204 12.45 7.04 -12.08
N ALA A 205 11.37 7.80 -12.26
CA ALA A 205 10.46 8.14 -11.19
C ALA A 205 9.78 6.91 -10.56
N VAL A 206 9.69 5.76 -11.25
CA VAL A 206 9.25 4.49 -10.63
C VAL A 206 10.15 4.10 -9.47
N ILE A 207 11.46 4.26 -9.62
CA ILE A 207 12.45 3.98 -8.56
C ILE A 207 12.37 5.06 -7.48
N THR A 208 12.45 6.33 -7.90
CA THR A 208 12.56 7.47 -6.97
C THR A 208 11.33 7.63 -6.09
N TRP A 209 10.13 7.46 -6.65
CA TRP A 209 8.87 7.54 -5.91
C TRP A 209 8.40 6.20 -5.36
N ARG A 210 9.21 5.13 -5.56
CA ARG A 210 8.86 3.76 -5.19
C ARG A 210 7.46 3.38 -5.67
N ASN A 211 7.14 3.68 -6.92
CA ASN A 211 5.85 3.31 -7.49
C ASN A 211 5.73 1.78 -7.45
N SER A 212 4.61 1.30 -6.92
CA SER A 212 4.34 -0.11 -6.68
C SER A 212 3.24 -0.62 -7.59
N LEU A 213 3.43 -1.81 -8.16
CA LEU A 213 2.36 -2.51 -8.86
C LEU A 213 1.43 -3.18 -7.85
N VAL A 214 0.28 -2.55 -7.60
CA VAL A 214 -0.74 -3.03 -6.66
C VAL A 214 -2.09 -3.07 -7.36
N PHE A 215 -2.49 -4.25 -7.84
CA PHE A 215 -3.60 -4.41 -8.77
C PHE A 215 -4.97 -3.95 -8.24
N HIS A 216 -5.21 -4.08 -6.93
CA HIS A 216 -6.49 -3.68 -6.32
C HIS A 216 -6.60 -2.16 -6.10
N ASP A 217 -5.49 -1.41 -6.17
CA ASP A 217 -5.45 0.03 -5.94
C ASP A 217 -5.31 0.79 -7.27
N ILE A 218 -6.43 1.31 -7.76
CA ILE A 218 -6.49 2.09 -9.00
C ILE A 218 -5.58 3.35 -8.96
N ASP A 219 -5.32 3.92 -7.79
CA ASP A 219 -4.45 5.10 -7.65
C ASP A 219 -2.99 4.71 -7.88
N LYS A 220 -2.54 3.59 -7.30
CA LYS A 220 -1.18 3.06 -7.54
C LYS A 220 -1.01 2.53 -8.97
N VAL A 221 -2.03 1.86 -9.53
CA VAL A 221 -2.03 1.45 -10.96
C VAL A 221 -1.94 2.66 -11.87
N THR A 222 -2.72 3.71 -11.63
CA THR A 222 -2.67 4.95 -12.44
C THR A 222 -1.31 5.64 -12.33
N SER A 223 -0.76 5.72 -11.12
CA SER A 223 0.60 6.25 -10.90
C SER A 223 1.64 5.43 -11.66
N LEU A 224 1.57 4.11 -11.67
CA LEU A 224 2.53 3.30 -12.40
C LEU A 224 2.36 3.44 -13.93
N TYR A 225 1.12 3.47 -14.39
CA TYR A 225 0.75 3.63 -15.80
C TYR A 225 1.41 4.87 -16.42
N ILE A 226 1.25 6.04 -15.79
CA ILE A 226 1.79 7.31 -16.33
C ILE A 226 3.32 7.33 -16.41
N HIS A 227 4.02 6.42 -15.72
CA HIS A 227 5.48 6.34 -15.72
C HIS A 227 6.03 5.20 -16.59
N ILE A 228 5.31 4.09 -16.77
CA ILE A 228 5.78 2.91 -17.53
C ILE A 228 5.25 2.87 -18.97
N TYR A 229 3.99 3.25 -19.19
CA TYR A 229 3.42 3.14 -20.53
C TYR A 229 4.05 4.09 -21.55
N PRO A 230 4.32 5.38 -21.25
CA PRO A 230 4.96 6.26 -22.21
C PRO A 230 6.31 5.71 -22.74
N PRO A 231 7.30 5.32 -21.92
CA PRO A 231 8.55 4.76 -22.45
C PRO A 231 8.34 3.43 -23.17
N LEU A 232 7.37 2.59 -22.76
CA LEU A 232 6.99 1.39 -23.50
C LEU A 232 6.53 1.74 -24.92
N ILE A 233 5.60 2.69 -25.09
CA ILE A 233 5.10 3.09 -26.41
C ILE A 233 6.22 3.64 -27.30
N PHE A 234 7.09 4.49 -26.75
CA PHE A 234 8.19 5.08 -27.50
C PHE A 234 9.26 4.04 -27.87
N THR A 235 9.55 3.06 -27.00
CA THR A 235 10.38 1.88 -27.33
C THR A 235 9.77 1.10 -28.49
N MET A 236 8.46 0.82 -28.42
CA MET A 236 7.76 0.07 -29.45
C MET A 236 7.79 0.78 -30.79
N ILE A 237 7.47 2.07 -30.83
CA ILE A 237 7.53 2.88 -32.06
C ILE A 237 8.94 2.91 -32.65
N ARG A 238 9.97 3.06 -31.81
CA ARG A 238 11.36 3.18 -32.27
C ARG A 238 11.92 1.87 -32.82
N HIS A 239 11.62 0.74 -32.18
CA HIS A 239 12.36 -0.51 -32.36
C HIS A 239 11.56 -1.66 -32.94
N PHE A 240 10.24 -1.69 -32.74
CA PHE A 240 9.41 -2.89 -33.01
C PHE A 240 8.14 -2.59 -33.82
N TYR A 241 7.86 -1.32 -34.14
CA TYR A 241 6.65 -0.93 -34.85
C TYR A 241 6.78 -1.18 -36.35
N PRO A 242 5.88 -1.97 -36.97
CA PRO A 242 5.96 -2.29 -38.38
C PRO A 242 5.73 -1.04 -39.23
N ASN A 243 6.64 -0.76 -40.17
CA ASN A 243 6.58 0.42 -41.03
C ASN A 243 6.44 1.74 -40.26
N ALA A 244 7.14 1.89 -39.12
CA ALA A 244 7.04 3.06 -38.24
C ALA A 244 7.13 4.41 -39.00
N ALA A 245 8.00 4.50 -40.02
CA ALA A 245 8.21 5.72 -40.81
C ALA A 245 6.96 6.24 -41.53
N THR A 246 5.99 5.37 -41.87
CA THR A 246 4.76 5.80 -42.57
C THR A 246 3.81 6.54 -41.64
N ARG A 247 3.69 6.06 -40.39
CA ARG A 247 2.80 6.63 -39.38
C ARG A 247 3.48 7.72 -38.54
N PHE A 248 4.75 7.49 -38.23
CA PHE A 248 5.61 8.34 -37.40
C PHE A 248 6.88 8.71 -38.17
N PRO A 249 6.80 9.64 -39.15
CA PRO A 249 7.94 10.00 -39.98
C PRO A 249 9.14 10.51 -39.18
N ALA A 250 8.92 11.12 -38.02
CA ALA A 250 9.98 11.65 -37.16
C ALA A 250 10.97 10.58 -36.66
N VAL A 251 10.59 9.29 -36.65
CA VAL A 251 11.42 8.17 -36.17
C VAL A 251 12.69 8.00 -37.01
N THR A 252 12.64 8.30 -38.31
CA THR A 252 13.80 8.16 -39.21
C THR A 252 14.80 9.29 -39.06
N ALA A 253 14.40 10.42 -38.47
CA ALA A 253 15.21 11.62 -38.34
C ALA A 253 16.17 11.52 -37.15
N VAL A 254 17.09 10.56 -37.17
CA VAL A 254 18.05 10.32 -36.07
C VAL A 254 18.85 11.58 -35.75
N MET A 255 18.79 12.02 -34.49
CA MET A 255 19.46 13.21 -34.01
C MET A 255 20.65 12.86 -33.11
N ALA A 256 21.72 13.66 -33.18
CA ALA A 256 22.87 13.51 -32.30
C ALA A 256 22.45 13.56 -30.80
N PRO A 257 22.98 12.68 -29.92
CA PRO A 257 22.54 12.57 -28.53
C PRO A 257 22.54 13.89 -27.76
N TRP A 258 23.60 14.70 -27.91
CA TRP A 258 23.71 16.01 -27.25
C TRP A 258 22.65 17.01 -27.71
N LYS A 259 22.29 16.98 -28.99
CA LYS A 259 21.23 17.83 -29.54
C LYS A 259 19.86 17.39 -29.04
N SER A 260 19.63 16.08 -28.93
CA SER A 260 18.42 15.51 -28.31
C SER A 260 18.30 15.91 -26.84
N LEU A 261 19.38 15.81 -26.06
CA LEU A 261 19.43 16.22 -24.65
C LEU A 261 19.14 17.70 -24.48
N PHE A 262 19.77 18.56 -25.28
CA PHE A 262 19.50 20.00 -25.25
C PHE A 262 18.03 20.28 -25.52
N LEU A 263 17.46 19.63 -26.54
CA LEU A 263 16.06 19.84 -26.89
C LEU A 263 15.10 19.31 -25.81
N SER A 264 15.41 18.15 -25.22
CA SER A 264 14.68 17.64 -24.05
C SER A 264 14.68 18.66 -22.90
N ALA A 265 15.85 19.23 -22.60
CA ALA A 265 16.01 20.27 -21.58
C ALA A 265 15.19 21.54 -21.89
N VAL A 266 15.00 21.91 -23.16
CA VAL A 266 14.10 23.01 -23.56
C VAL A 266 12.64 22.69 -23.20
N PHE A 267 12.13 21.52 -23.61
CA PHE A 267 10.75 21.12 -23.28
C PHE A 267 10.52 20.95 -21.79
N TYR A 268 11.51 20.44 -21.07
CA TYR A 268 11.53 20.40 -19.62
C TYR A 268 11.48 21.80 -19.00
N SER A 269 12.29 22.74 -19.52
CA SER A 269 12.36 24.11 -19.01
C SER A 269 11.05 24.87 -19.20
N ILE A 270 10.31 24.60 -20.30
CA ILE A 270 8.95 25.11 -20.50
C ILE A 270 8.06 24.65 -19.35
N TRP A 271 8.03 23.35 -19.05
CA TRP A 271 7.27 22.82 -17.92
C TRP A 271 7.71 23.41 -16.59
N GLN A 272 9.02 23.46 -16.33
CA GLN A 272 9.57 23.97 -15.07
C GLN A 272 9.18 25.44 -14.85
N GLY A 273 9.18 26.25 -15.91
CA GLY A 273 8.72 27.64 -15.89
C GLY A 273 7.21 27.76 -15.64
N LEU A 274 6.40 26.93 -16.31
CA LEU A 274 4.94 26.88 -16.07
C LEU A 274 4.63 26.46 -14.64
N TYR A 275 5.31 25.44 -14.12
CA TYR A 275 5.16 24.96 -12.75
C TYR A 275 5.55 26.04 -11.74
N TRP A 276 6.70 26.68 -11.94
CA TRP A 276 7.17 27.77 -11.09
C TRP A 276 6.17 28.93 -11.06
N LYS A 277 5.73 29.42 -12.22
CA LYS A 277 4.77 30.50 -12.32
C LYS A 277 3.41 30.12 -11.70
N PHE A 278 2.77 29.07 -12.19
CA PHE A 278 1.39 28.76 -11.82
C PHE A 278 1.22 28.15 -10.44
N VAL A 279 2.18 27.33 -9.98
CA VAL A 279 2.06 26.63 -8.71
C VAL A 279 2.83 27.36 -7.61
N LEU A 280 4.08 27.74 -7.86
CA LEU A 280 4.96 28.26 -6.81
C LEU A 280 4.84 29.77 -6.60
N VAL A 281 4.48 30.55 -7.63
CA VAL A 281 4.22 32.00 -7.52
C VAL A 281 2.72 32.26 -7.32
N ASP A 282 1.88 31.93 -8.31
CA ASP A 282 0.46 32.32 -8.31
C ASP A 282 -0.38 31.64 -7.21
N ARG A 283 0.10 30.53 -6.67
CA ARG A 283 -0.58 29.77 -5.61
C ARG A 283 0.23 29.65 -4.33
N LYS A 284 1.29 30.45 -4.19
CA LYS A 284 2.19 30.47 -3.02
C LYS A 284 1.45 30.47 -1.68
N ALA A 285 0.48 31.37 -1.51
CA ALA A 285 -0.30 31.47 -0.26
C ALA A 285 -1.06 30.18 0.09
N LYS A 286 -1.53 29.41 -0.90
CA LYS A 286 -2.25 28.15 -0.71
C LYS A 286 -1.31 26.97 -0.43
N VAL A 287 -0.08 27.04 -0.96
CA VAL A 287 0.96 26.03 -0.73
C VAL A 287 1.59 26.25 0.64
N ASP A 288 1.97 27.49 0.97
CA ASP A 288 2.60 27.84 2.26
C ASP A 288 1.67 27.63 3.45
N SER A 289 0.36 27.82 3.27
CA SER A 289 -0.65 27.52 4.30
C SER A 289 -0.92 26.02 4.50
N GLY A 290 -0.29 25.15 3.70
CA GLY A 290 -0.50 23.69 3.76
C GLY A 290 -1.85 23.22 3.23
N GLN A 291 -2.71 24.13 2.75
CA GLN A 291 -4.02 23.80 2.16
C GLN A 291 -3.88 22.96 0.89
N ARG A 292 -2.74 23.04 0.21
CA ARG A 292 -2.44 22.33 -1.03
C ARG A 292 -1.04 21.71 -0.96
N THR A 293 -0.98 20.39 -0.92
CA THR A 293 0.28 19.66 -1.05
C THR A 293 0.75 19.65 -2.50
N THR A 294 2.03 19.94 -2.70
CA THR A 294 2.76 19.81 -3.97
C THR A 294 3.86 18.78 -3.81
N SER A 295 4.45 18.30 -4.91
CA SER A 295 5.63 17.42 -4.85
C SER A 295 6.79 18.01 -4.04
N PHE A 296 7.00 19.33 -4.10
CA PHE A 296 7.96 20.03 -3.25
C PHE A 296 7.58 19.93 -1.76
N SER A 297 6.34 20.27 -1.40
CA SER A 297 5.89 20.20 0.00
C SER A 297 5.84 18.76 0.52
N PHE A 298 5.59 17.78 -0.34
CA PHE A 298 5.60 16.37 0.04
C PHE A 298 7.02 15.90 0.35
N LEU A 299 7.96 16.11 -0.57
CA LEU A 299 9.37 15.69 -0.40
C LEU A 299 10.05 16.42 0.76
N LEU A 300 9.74 17.71 0.98
CA LEU A 300 10.26 18.46 2.10
C LEU A 300 9.84 17.85 3.45
N ASN A 301 8.65 17.23 3.52
CA ASN A 301 8.12 16.63 4.73
C ASN A 301 8.44 15.11 4.84
N ASP A 302 8.96 14.49 3.79
CA ASP A 302 9.42 13.10 3.84
C ASP A 302 10.78 13.00 4.57
N LYS A 303 10.73 12.73 5.88
CA LYS A 303 11.93 12.56 6.72
C LYS A 303 12.64 11.23 6.52
N ARG A 304 12.00 10.25 5.86
CA ARG A 304 12.52 8.89 5.70
C ARG A 304 13.29 8.73 4.39
N GLY A 305 12.91 9.47 3.35
CA GLY A 305 13.59 9.49 2.06
C GLY A 305 14.96 10.17 2.08
N VAL A 306 15.91 9.66 1.28
CA VAL A 306 17.24 10.28 1.09
C VAL A 306 17.11 11.69 0.50
N ILE A 307 16.20 11.87 -0.46
CA ILE A 307 15.94 13.14 -1.13
C ILE A 307 15.36 14.17 -0.16
N GLY A 308 14.42 13.76 0.69
CA GLY A 308 13.84 14.66 1.70
C GLY A 308 14.88 15.10 2.74
N ARG A 309 15.76 14.19 3.19
CA ARG A 309 16.89 14.56 4.07
C ARG A 309 17.87 15.52 3.42
N MET A 310 18.22 15.29 2.15
CA MET A 310 19.08 16.19 1.38
C MET A 310 18.42 17.57 1.19
N LEU A 311 17.12 17.63 0.95
CA LEU A 311 16.41 18.90 0.79
C LEU A 311 16.30 19.68 2.10
N GLN A 312 16.20 18.99 3.23
CA GLN A 312 16.15 19.61 4.57
C GLN A 312 17.50 20.20 5.00
N SER A 313 18.62 19.62 4.57
CA SER A 313 19.96 20.15 4.86
C SER A 313 20.25 21.46 4.12
N VAL A 314 19.51 21.77 3.05
CA VAL A 314 19.61 23.05 2.34
C VAL A 314 18.96 24.17 3.19
N PRO A 315 19.63 25.32 3.36
CA PRO A 315 19.07 26.48 4.06
C PRO A 315 17.73 26.92 3.46
N MET A 316 16.80 27.39 4.31
CA MET A 316 15.40 27.66 3.93
C MET A 316 15.26 28.55 2.68
N GLN A 317 16.10 29.58 2.56
CA GLN A 317 16.12 30.51 1.42
C GLN A 317 16.50 29.86 0.09
N TYR A 318 17.27 28.77 0.11
CA TYR A 318 17.77 28.07 -1.09
C TYR A 318 17.03 26.77 -1.37
N ARG A 319 16.07 26.34 -0.52
CA ARG A 319 15.36 25.06 -0.71
C ARG A 319 14.60 24.99 -2.02
N LEU A 320 13.90 26.07 -2.40
CA LEU A 320 13.12 26.07 -3.63
C LEU A 320 14.01 26.11 -4.90
N PRO A 321 14.97 27.05 -5.03
CA PRO A 321 15.92 27.02 -6.14
C PRO A 321 16.74 25.73 -6.20
N GLY A 322 17.19 25.21 -5.05
CA GLY A 322 17.94 23.96 -4.96
C GLY A 322 17.10 22.76 -5.38
N PHE A 323 15.81 22.73 -5.03
CA PHE A 323 14.88 21.70 -5.52
C PHE A 323 14.73 21.76 -7.04
N MET A 324 14.46 22.94 -7.61
CA MET A 324 14.31 23.10 -9.06
C MET A 324 15.59 22.71 -9.82
N PHE A 325 16.75 23.14 -9.33
CA PHE A 325 18.04 22.76 -9.89
C PHE A 325 18.29 21.25 -9.78
N GLY A 326 18.00 20.66 -8.63
CA GLY A 326 18.11 19.22 -8.41
C GLY A 326 17.20 18.42 -9.33
N GLN A 327 15.97 18.89 -9.60
CA GLN A 327 15.06 18.26 -10.56
C GLN A 327 15.60 18.33 -12.00
N LEU A 328 16.19 19.46 -12.40
CA LEU A 328 16.81 19.60 -13.72
C LEU A 328 18.01 18.64 -13.86
N LEU A 329 18.89 18.62 -12.86
CA LEU A 329 20.05 17.73 -12.84
C LEU A 329 19.62 16.25 -12.88
N TYR A 330 18.62 15.88 -12.07
CA TYR A 330 18.02 14.55 -12.09
C TYR A 330 17.50 14.19 -13.48
N THR A 331 16.79 15.12 -14.14
CA THR A 331 16.26 14.90 -15.49
C THR A 331 17.38 14.66 -16.49
N VAL A 332 18.40 15.51 -16.51
CA VAL A 332 19.54 15.35 -17.44
C VAL A 332 20.28 14.02 -17.20
N ILE A 333 20.57 13.67 -15.95
CA ILE A 333 21.29 12.43 -15.61
C ILE A 333 20.48 11.20 -16.04
N THR A 334 19.19 11.18 -15.74
CA THR A 334 18.32 10.03 -16.05
C THR A 334 18.09 9.88 -17.55
N GLU A 335 18.22 10.94 -18.35
CA GLU A 335 18.12 10.88 -19.81
C GLU A 335 19.38 10.36 -20.50
N LEU A 336 20.54 10.33 -19.84
CA LEU A 336 21.81 9.88 -20.46
C LEU A 336 21.71 8.46 -21.04
N PRO A 337 21.21 7.43 -20.31
CA PRO A 337 21.06 6.10 -20.89
C PRO A 337 20.13 6.12 -22.12
N ALA A 338 19.05 6.88 -22.07
CA ALA A 338 18.10 6.99 -23.18
C ALA A 338 18.76 7.58 -24.44
N ALA A 339 19.52 8.66 -24.28
CA ALA A 339 20.16 9.39 -25.37
C ALA A 339 21.33 8.61 -26.00
N PHE A 340 22.15 7.93 -25.20
CA PHE A 340 23.37 7.28 -25.69
C PHE A 340 23.23 5.79 -25.97
N LEU A 341 22.30 5.10 -25.30
CA LEU A 341 22.22 3.63 -25.35
C LEU A 341 20.85 3.13 -25.85
N LEU A 342 19.76 3.50 -25.16
CA LEU A 342 18.44 2.90 -25.40
C LEU A 342 17.87 3.26 -26.78
N TYR A 343 18.15 4.47 -27.28
CA TYR A 343 17.68 4.90 -28.60
C TYR A 343 18.28 4.08 -29.76
N HIS A 344 19.49 3.55 -29.57
CA HIS A 344 20.23 2.83 -30.61
C HIS A 344 20.12 1.30 -30.47
N SER A 345 19.93 0.79 -29.26
CA SER A 345 19.88 -0.65 -28.99
C SER A 345 18.49 -1.12 -28.57
N PRO A 346 17.79 -1.94 -29.38
CA PRO A 346 16.49 -2.50 -29.00
C PRO A 346 16.60 -3.38 -27.76
N VAL A 347 17.69 -4.16 -27.64
CA VAL A 347 17.95 -5.04 -26.49
C VAL A 347 18.12 -4.22 -25.20
N ALA A 348 18.91 -3.14 -25.25
CA ALA A 348 19.09 -2.29 -24.08
C ALA A 348 17.78 -1.62 -23.64
N SER A 349 16.97 -1.15 -24.61
CA SER A 349 15.64 -0.57 -24.35
C SER A 349 14.72 -1.57 -23.63
N VAL A 350 14.70 -2.83 -24.09
CA VAL A 350 13.89 -3.89 -23.46
C VAL A 350 14.41 -4.23 -22.06
N ILE A 351 15.72 -4.41 -21.87
CA ILE A 351 16.32 -4.68 -20.56
C ILE A 351 15.99 -3.56 -19.57
N PHE A 352 16.09 -2.30 -20.02
CA PHE A 352 15.74 -1.14 -19.21
C PHE A 352 14.27 -1.16 -18.78
N LEU A 353 13.33 -1.39 -19.71
CA LEU A 353 11.91 -1.48 -19.38
C LEU A 353 11.61 -2.64 -18.42
N LEU A 354 12.22 -3.81 -18.64
CA LEU A 354 12.08 -4.96 -17.75
C LEU A 354 12.63 -4.66 -16.35
N PHE A 355 13.76 -3.96 -16.26
CA PHE A 355 14.33 -3.53 -14.98
C PHE A 355 13.39 -2.58 -14.24
N ILE A 356 12.90 -1.52 -14.90
CA ILE A 356 11.98 -0.55 -14.29
C ILE A 356 10.66 -1.22 -13.87
N PHE A 357 10.10 -2.08 -14.72
CA PHE A 357 8.90 -2.84 -14.39
C PHE A 357 9.16 -3.80 -13.21
N GLY A 358 10.30 -4.50 -13.21
CA GLY A 358 10.72 -5.39 -12.13
C GLY A 358 10.85 -4.68 -10.78
N VAL A 359 11.40 -3.46 -10.76
CA VAL A 359 11.41 -2.62 -9.54
C VAL A 359 9.99 -2.35 -9.05
N SER A 360 9.05 -2.04 -9.94
CA SER A 360 7.65 -1.79 -9.54
C SER A 360 6.95 -3.03 -8.98
N VAL A 361 7.27 -4.22 -9.53
CA VAL A 361 6.77 -5.50 -9.05
C VAL A 361 7.35 -5.81 -7.67
N TRP A 362 8.65 -5.60 -7.47
CA TRP A 362 9.30 -5.79 -6.18
C TRP A 362 8.74 -4.86 -5.11
N ASN A 363 8.55 -3.58 -5.44
CA ASN A 363 7.90 -2.61 -4.55
C ASN A 363 6.43 -2.99 -4.26
N GLY A 364 5.74 -3.58 -5.24
CA GLY A 364 4.39 -4.13 -5.07
C GLY A 364 4.38 -5.33 -4.12
N ALA A 365 5.29 -6.28 -4.29
CA ALA A 365 5.43 -7.43 -3.40
C ALA A 365 5.72 -6.99 -1.96
N GLY A 366 6.63 -6.02 -1.76
CA GLY A 366 6.88 -5.41 -0.45
C GLY A 366 5.63 -4.79 0.16
N PHE A 367 4.81 -4.08 -0.63
CA PHE A 367 3.52 -3.57 -0.18
C PHE A 367 2.58 -4.71 0.26
N TYR A 368 2.45 -5.75 -0.55
CA TYR A 368 1.61 -6.91 -0.24
C TYR A 368 2.08 -7.72 0.97
N ILE A 369 3.38 -7.81 1.24
CA ILE A 369 3.91 -8.63 2.33
C ILE A 369 4.03 -7.81 3.61
N GLU A 370 4.69 -6.65 3.56
CA GLU A 370 5.05 -5.91 4.76
C GLU A 370 3.90 -5.09 5.34
N VAL A 371 3.05 -4.52 4.50
CA VAL A 371 1.92 -3.71 4.97
C VAL A 371 0.82 -4.63 5.50
N PHE A 372 0.53 -5.72 4.80
CA PHE A 372 -0.46 -6.70 5.23
C PHE A 372 0.02 -7.51 6.43
N GLY A 373 1.27 -7.99 6.43
CA GLY A 373 1.83 -8.75 7.55
C GLY A 373 1.80 -7.96 8.84
N ARG A 374 2.34 -6.72 8.83
CA ARG A 374 2.34 -5.86 10.03
C ARG A 374 0.94 -5.43 10.45
N LYS A 375 -0.01 -5.26 9.52
CA LYS A 375 -1.40 -4.95 9.86
C LYS A 375 -2.08 -6.14 10.54
N PHE A 376 -1.89 -7.34 9.99
CA PHE A 376 -2.41 -8.58 10.58
C PHE A 376 -1.84 -8.83 11.98
N GLU A 377 -0.54 -8.60 12.17
CA GLU A 377 0.09 -8.65 13.49
C GLU A 377 -0.56 -7.67 14.48
N ARG A 378 -0.76 -6.40 14.09
CA ARG A 378 -1.40 -5.40 14.95
C ARG A 378 -2.86 -5.73 15.26
N GLU A 379 -3.63 -6.22 14.29
CA GLU A 379 -5.02 -6.62 14.51
C GLU A 379 -5.11 -7.85 15.42
N LEU A 380 -4.19 -8.82 15.27
CA LEU A 380 -4.07 -9.96 16.19
C LEU A 380 -3.70 -9.52 17.60
N GLU A 381 -2.77 -8.57 17.75
CA GLU A 381 -2.41 -8.00 19.05
C GLU A 381 -3.59 -7.27 19.70
N ALA A 382 -4.33 -6.48 18.92
CA ALA A 382 -5.53 -5.79 19.39
C ALA A 382 -6.60 -6.78 19.87
N LEU A 383 -6.87 -7.84 19.09
CA LEU A 383 -7.82 -8.90 19.46
C LEU A 383 -7.36 -9.68 20.70
N ARG A 384 -6.06 -9.98 20.81
CA ARG A 384 -5.49 -10.62 22.02
C ARG A 384 -5.71 -9.74 23.25
N LYS A 385 -5.52 -8.43 23.11
CA LYS A 385 -5.76 -7.46 24.19
C LYS A 385 -7.24 -7.41 24.59
N GLU A 386 -8.15 -7.33 23.62
CA GLU A 386 -9.60 -7.33 23.87
C GLU A 386 -10.08 -8.61 24.56
N LEU A 387 -9.57 -9.78 24.15
CA LEU A 387 -9.86 -11.06 24.81
C LEU A 387 -9.32 -11.11 26.25
N ALA A 388 -8.13 -10.56 26.50
CA ALA A 388 -7.56 -10.46 27.84
C ALA A 388 -8.40 -9.54 28.74
N GLU A 389 -8.81 -8.37 28.23
CA GLU A 389 -9.69 -7.43 28.92
C GLU A 389 -11.06 -8.06 29.23
N THR A 390 -11.65 -8.78 28.27
CA THR A 390 -12.94 -9.48 28.45
C THR A 390 -12.82 -10.60 29.49
N ARG A 391 -11.75 -11.40 29.44
CA ARG A 391 -11.49 -12.47 30.43
C ARG A 391 -11.29 -11.89 31.83
N SER A 392 -10.54 -10.80 31.97
CA SER A 392 -10.34 -10.14 33.26
C SER A 392 -11.65 -9.57 33.83
N SER A 393 -12.49 -8.97 32.97
CA SER A 393 -13.80 -8.42 33.33
C SER A 393 -14.81 -9.51 33.76
N ALA A 394 -14.76 -10.68 33.12
CA ALA A 394 -15.58 -11.83 33.48
C ALA A 394 -15.18 -12.44 34.83
N VAL A 395 -13.89 -12.47 35.15
CA VAL A 395 -13.38 -12.97 36.44
C VAL A 395 -13.73 -12.01 37.59
N SER A 396 -13.71 -10.70 37.36
CA SER A 396 -14.16 -9.72 38.36
C SER A 396 -15.67 -9.80 38.66
N HIS A 397 -16.50 -10.19 37.69
CA HIS A 397 -17.95 -10.37 37.94
C HIS A 397 -18.32 -11.72 38.56
N ALA A 398 -17.50 -12.76 38.38
CA ALA A 398 -17.68 -14.05 39.07
C ALA A 398 -17.26 -14.02 40.56
N SER A 399 -16.60 -12.94 40.99
CA SER A 399 -16.06 -12.76 42.35
C SER A 399 -16.93 -11.80 43.18
N SER A 400 -18.26 -11.99 43.19
CA SER A 400 -19.09 -11.40 44.26
C SER A 400 -19.15 -12.41 45.42
N PRO A 401 -18.83 -12.02 46.66
CA PRO A 401 -18.67 -12.98 47.76
C PRO A 401 -20.03 -13.59 48.10
N VAL A 402 -20.14 -14.90 47.92
CA VAL A 402 -21.17 -15.69 48.60
C VAL A 402 -20.86 -15.61 50.09
N ALA A 403 -21.72 -14.93 50.85
CA ALA A 403 -21.63 -14.86 52.30
C ALA A 403 -21.76 -16.29 52.87
N THR A 404 -20.68 -16.82 53.41
CA THR A 404 -20.65 -18.03 54.22
C THR A 404 -21.39 -17.79 55.54
N PRO A 405 -22.33 -18.66 55.97
CA PRO A 405 -22.90 -18.56 57.30
C PRO A 405 -21.85 -18.92 58.36
N ASN A 406 -21.79 -18.13 59.44
CA ASN A 406 -20.89 -18.31 60.58
C ASN A 406 -21.03 -19.68 61.27
N PRO A 407 -19.96 -20.20 61.91
CA PRO A 407 -19.99 -21.42 62.71
C PRO A 407 -20.51 -21.16 64.13
N LEU A 408 -21.26 -22.12 64.68
CA LEU A 408 -21.60 -22.21 66.11
C LEU A 408 -20.62 -23.14 66.85
N PRO A 409 -20.40 -22.95 68.16
CA PRO A 409 -19.25 -23.50 68.86
C PRO A 409 -19.44 -24.93 69.41
N ALA A 410 -18.29 -25.61 69.45
CA ALA A 410 -17.82 -26.79 70.18
C ALA A 410 -18.79 -27.64 71.04
N ASP A 411 -18.66 -28.97 70.90
CA ASP A 411 -18.35 -29.81 72.07
C ASP A 411 -17.60 -31.10 71.71
N HIS A 412 -16.51 -31.30 72.46
CA HIS A 412 -15.78 -32.49 72.90
C HIS A 412 -15.68 -33.82 72.09
N ASP A 413 -14.43 -34.08 71.69
CA ASP A 413 -13.54 -35.16 72.17
C ASP A 413 -13.59 -36.60 71.59
N HIS A 414 -12.37 -37.14 71.59
CA HIS A 414 -11.88 -38.50 71.37
C HIS A 414 -11.65 -38.99 69.94
N GLY A 415 -10.36 -39.13 69.64
CA GLY A 415 -9.84 -39.61 68.37
C GLY A 415 -9.72 -41.12 68.25
N PHE A 416 -9.39 -41.53 67.03
CA PHE A 416 -8.69 -42.77 66.76
C PHE A 416 -7.96 -42.64 65.42
N MET A 417 -6.66 -42.93 65.43
CA MET A 417 -5.84 -43.12 64.23
C MET A 417 -6.20 -44.44 63.55
N SER A 418 -6.12 -44.50 62.22
CA SER A 418 -5.25 -45.44 61.48
C SER A 418 -5.75 -45.68 60.04
N SER A 419 -4.80 -45.64 59.10
CA SER A 419 -4.64 -46.49 57.89
C SER A 419 -5.86 -46.71 56.97
N GLY A 420 -5.82 -46.47 55.67
CA GLY A 420 -4.69 -46.58 54.75
C GLY A 420 -5.05 -47.59 53.65
N VAL A 421 -4.60 -47.27 52.42
CA VAL A 421 -4.18 -48.22 51.37
C VAL A 421 -5.34 -48.88 50.58
N SER A 422 -5.35 -49.05 49.25
CA SER A 422 -4.65 -48.54 48.06
C SER A 422 -5.13 -49.40 46.86
N VAL A 423 -4.73 -49.04 45.63
CA VAL A 423 -4.33 -49.97 44.53
C VAL A 423 -5.48 -50.66 43.75
N SER A 424 -5.45 -50.84 42.42
CA SER A 424 -4.61 -50.36 41.31
C SER A 424 -5.15 -50.89 39.96
N SER A 425 -4.56 -50.37 38.86
CA SER A 425 -4.05 -51.06 37.64
C SER A 425 -4.96 -51.90 36.71
N GLU A 426 -4.86 -51.61 35.40
CA GLU A 426 -4.38 -52.49 34.27
C GLU A 426 -4.60 -51.70 32.95
N ILE A 427 -3.63 -51.39 32.05
CA ILE A 427 -2.68 -52.18 31.23
C ILE A 427 -3.43 -53.14 30.27
N SER A 428 -3.52 -52.90 28.95
CA SER A 428 -2.52 -53.14 27.89
C SER A 428 -3.14 -52.73 26.52
N GLY A 429 -2.41 -52.15 25.55
CA GLY A 429 -1.61 -52.82 24.49
C GLY A 429 -2.46 -52.92 23.20
N MET A 430 -2.07 -52.52 21.99
CA MET A 430 -0.82 -52.67 21.20
C MET A 430 -0.76 -51.53 20.16
N ASP A 431 0.36 -50.80 20.03
CA ASP A 431 1.48 -50.97 19.06
C ASP A 431 1.07 -50.61 17.61
N GLU A 432 1.85 -49.98 16.73
CA GLU A 432 3.19 -49.38 16.58
C GLU A 432 3.14 -48.91 15.08
N ALA A 433 3.94 -48.04 14.49
CA ALA A 433 5.14 -47.29 14.84
C ALA A 433 5.40 -46.28 13.71
N SER A 434 6.26 -45.30 14.03
CA SER A 434 7.26 -44.64 13.18
C SER A 434 6.76 -43.64 12.11
N SER A 435 7.35 -42.45 11.93
CA SER A 435 8.62 -41.90 12.42
C SER A 435 8.58 -40.36 12.41
N GLU A 436 9.13 -39.81 13.50
CA GLU A 436 10.04 -38.65 13.62
C GLU A 436 9.61 -37.30 12.98
N GLY A 437 9.42 -36.20 13.72
CA GLY A 437 10.14 -35.77 14.93
C GLY A 437 11.04 -34.59 14.53
N MET A 438 10.57 -33.35 14.73
CA MET A 438 10.98 -32.46 15.84
C MET A 438 12.45 -32.02 15.75
N GLY A 439 12.81 -30.74 15.89
CA GLY A 439 12.03 -29.61 16.35
C GLY A 439 12.90 -28.35 16.38
N SER A 440 12.24 -27.24 16.62
CA SER A 440 12.83 -25.95 16.98
C SER A 440 13.74 -26.07 18.23
N PRO A 441 14.59 -25.06 18.53
CA PRO A 441 14.04 -23.93 19.29
C PRO A 441 14.65 -22.55 18.98
N ILE A 442 13.86 -21.57 19.38
CA ILE A 442 14.10 -20.14 19.57
C ILE A 442 15.31 -19.87 20.48
N MET A 443 16.07 -18.78 20.25
CA MET A 443 16.55 -17.88 21.31
C MET A 443 17.08 -16.52 20.78
N ILE A 444 16.99 -15.53 21.67
CA ILE A 444 17.06 -14.07 21.54
C ILE A 444 18.50 -13.54 21.80
N GLY A 445 18.89 -12.40 21.18
CA GLY A 445 19.93 -11.49 21.73
C GLY A 445 20.77 -10.70 20.71
N GLY A 446 20.72 -9.36 20.75
CA GLY A 446 21.78 -8.47 20.18
C GLY A 446 22.83 -8.11 21.25
N PRO A 447 23.65 -7.04 21.14
CA PRO A 447 24.14 -6.28 19.98
C PRO A 447 25.70 -6.14 19.91
N GLY A 448 26.24 -5.73 18.75
CA GLY A 448 27.48 -4.93 18.62
C GLY A 448 28.86 -5.63 18.60
N LYS A 449 29.59 -5.49 17.48
CA LYS A 449 30.90 -4.77 17.36
C LYS A 449 31.65 -5.15 16.07
N GLU A 450 31.94 -4.10 15.31
CA GLU A 450 33.14 -3.80 14.51
C GLU A 450 34.35 -4.75 14.67
N LEU A 451 34.83 -5.33 13.56
CA LEU A 451 36.20 -5.77 13.37
C LEU A 451 36.61 -5.59 11.89
N ASP A 452 37.59 -4.72 11.69
CA ASP A 452 38.39 -4.54 10.48
C ASP A 452 39.61 -5.46 10.59
N MET A 453 39.87 -6.32 9.60
CA MET A 453 41.26 -6.73 9.29
C MET A 453 41.42 -7.35 7.90
N LYS A 454 42.56 -6.99 7.32
CA LYS A 454 43.12 -7.20 5.99
C LYS A 454 43.52 -8.65 5.67
N GLU A 455 43.98 -8.79 4.42
CA GLU A 455 44.60 -9.94 3.73
C GLU A 455 43.59 -10.79 2.95
N GLY A 456 43.72 -11.06 1.65
CA GLY A 456 44.86 -10.96 0.73
C GLY A 456 44.77 -12.18 -0.17
N PHE A 457 44.28 -12.04 -1.41
CA PHE A 457 44.37 -13.11 -2.39
C PHE A 457 44.68 -12.53 -3.78
N LYS A 458 45.94 -12.70 -4.18
CA LYS A 458 46.45 -12.53 -5.54
C LYS A 458 45.90 -13.67 -6.41
N LEU A 459 45.53 -13.34 -7.64
CA LEU A 459 45.44 -14.30 -8.73
C LEU A 459 46.40 -13.82 -9.83
N ASP A 460 47.33 -14.71 -10.16
CA ASP A 460 48.48 -14.47 -11.02
C ASP A 460 48.09 -14.27 -12.48
N VAL A 461 48.79 -13.31 -13.09
CA VAL A 461 48.92 -13.10 -14.52
C VAL A 461 50.20 -13.80 -14.97
N VAL A 462 50.14 -14.60 -16.03
CA VAL A 462 51.30 -15.00 -16.84
C VAL A 462 50.92 -14.92 -18.32
N PRO A 463 51.84 -14.51 -19.22
CA PRO A 463 51.52 -13.73 -20.40
C PRO A 463 51.64 -14.47 -21.74
N ASP A 464 51.27 -13.69 -22.74
CA ASP A 464 51.36 -13.77 -24.19
C ASP A 464 52.64 -14.36 -24.81
N SER A 465 52.49 -15.04 -25.95
CA SER A 465 53.45 -14.98 -27.08
C SER A 465 52.85 -15.60 -28.36
N ASP A 466 52.45 -14.73 -29.29
CA ASP A 466 52.87 -14.67 -30.71
C ASP A 466 52.95 -15.96 -31.56
N GLU A 467 52.24 -15.99 -32.71
CA GLU A 467 52.78 -15.62 -34.05
C GLU A 467 51.98 -16.23 -35.23
N SER A 468 51.39 -15.34 -36.04
CA SER A 468 51.45 -15.29 -37.52
C SER A 468 50.73 -16.28 -38.47
N LYS A 469 50.09 -15.65 -39.50
CA LYS A 469 49.87 -16.10 -40.91
C LYS A 469 48.82 -17.23 -41.10
N LYS A 470 47.96 -17.27 -42.14
CA LYS A 470 47.97 -16.74 -43.50
C LYS A 470 46.60 -17.01 -44.19
N ASP A 471 46.18 -16.14 -45.11
CA ASP A 471 45.36 -16.36 -46.33
C ASP A 471 44.62 -17.70 -46.55
N ARG A 472 43.28 -17.66 -46.61
CA ARG A 472 42.45 -17.93 -47.82
C ARG A 472 40.95 -17.79 -47.55
#